data_AF-A0A059LQW3-F1
#
_entry.id   AF-A0A059LQW3-F1
#
_cell.length_a   1.000
_cell.length_b   1.000
_cell.length_c   1.000
_cell.angle_alpha   90.00
_cell.angle_beta   90.00
_cell.angle_gamma   90.00
#
_symmetry.space_group_name_H-M   'P 1'
#
loop_
_entity.id
_entity.type
_entity.pdbx_description
1 polymer ?
#
loop_
_entity_poly.entity_id
_entity_poly.type
_entity_poly.pdbx_seq_one_letter_code
_entity_poly.pdbx_strand_id
1 'polypeptide(L)'
;MVCSVAFFAMKHLLSGCPPIESDPWAPAPQNTFRALNFDVDLAAVRNDRFTEIEQQRFVAAFNKSFDDVEFGIMNVYTEDQGIRVRVEAVMSKDSGSEWVAAARPIYGMLRNGTCADVLDTRVWGLSSVGQVTLPYLVFPDSDSSPFVQGKTVYGLMLSLRLHEHNMTWLTEATAQQVLRPLRELGGLMTGNTWKHAYVRPPAADSVVLCVQLSSYSQPMLAAVGQRAQTAVQSLWPIEDWGRITFLPGIQVLTLGGELASAPNVDPVQEKPDLVAQPGVEELPWPPMQALGPIAAPAPAPAPDA
;
A
#
# COMPACT_ATOMS: atom_id res chain seq x y z
N MET A 1 6.09 12.22 26.87
CA MET A 1 5.06 11.18 27.00
C MET A 1 5.07 10.40 25.70
N VAL A 2 5.86 9.32 25.63
CA VAL A 2 5.99 8.48 24.43
C VAL A 2 4.86 7.47 24.50
N CYS A 3 3.86 7.59 23.62
CA CYS A 3 2.82 6.56 23.51
C CYS A 3 3.49 5.24 23.13
N SER A 4 3.53 4.31 24.08
CA SER A 4 3.83 2.90 23.83
C SER A 4 2.68 2.31 23.02
N VAL A 5 2.73 2.48 21.69
CA VAL A 5 1.90 1.70 20.77
C VAL A 5 2.53 0.30 20.72
N ALA A 6 1.86 -0.66 21.35
CA ALA A 6 2.30 -2.04 21.38
C ALA A 6 2.36 -2.62 19.96
N PHE A 7 3.54 -3.17 19.66
CA PHE A 7 3.97 -3.79 18.42
C PHE A 7 3.48 -5.24 18.40
N PHE A 8 2.89 -5.77 17.31
CA PHE A 8 2.95 -7.21 16.95
C PHE A 8 2.19 -7.59 15.65
N ALA A 9 2.06 -6.67 14.69
CA ALA A 9 1.06 -6.84 13.61
C ALA A 9 1.29 -8.02 12.65
N MET A 10 2.51 -8.59 12.58
CA MET A 10 2.80 -9.68 11.63
C MET A 10 3.01 -11.06 12.22
N LYS A 11 3.20 -11.19 13.53
CA LYS A 11 3.28 -12.51 14.19
C LYS A 11 1.97 -13.27 13.97
N HIS A 12 0.84 -12.57 14.05
CA HIS A 12 -0.51 -13.15 13.88
C HIS A 12 -0.90 -13.51 12.45
N LEU A 13 -0.28 -12.91 11.43
CA LEU A 13 -0.57 -13.29 10.04
C LEU A 13 -0.03 -14.68 9.72
N LEU A 14 1.01 -15.15 10.42
CA LEU A 14 1.72 -16.40 10.06
C LEU A 14 1.87 -17.44 11.18
N SER A 15 1.63 -17.12 12.45
CA SER A 15 2.03 -18.02 13.57
C SER A 15 0.92 -18.79 14.28
N GLY A 16 -0.33 -18.83 13.78
CA GLY A 16 -1.42 -19.54 14.46
C GLY A 16 -1.67 -19.08 15.91
N CYS A 17 -1.15 -17.91 16.30
CA CYS A 17 -1.32 -17.36 17.64
C CYS A 17 -2.75 -16.79 17.82
N PRO A 18 -3.32 -16.88 19.03
CA PRO A 18 -4.63 -16.32 19.33
C PRO A 18 -4.68 -14.80 19.04
N PRO A 19 -5.87 -14.25 18.73
CA PRO A 19 -6.02 -12.83 18.41
C PRO A 19 -5.60 -11.96 19.60
N ILE A 20 -4.82 -10.91 19.34
CA ILE A 20 -4.65 -9.81 20.28
C ILE A 20 -5.92 -8.97 20.21
N GLU A 21 -6.59 -8.76 21.35
CA GLU A 21 -7.84 -8.00 21.49
C GLU A 21 -7.69 -6.47 21.27
N SER A 22 -6.51 -5.98 20.90
CA SER A 22 -6.26 -4.58 20.56
C SER A 22 -5.74 -4.47 19.13
N ASP A 23 -6.44 -3.69 18.31
CA ASP A 23 -6.08 -3.43 16.92
C ASP A 23 -4.65 -2.88 16.83
N PRO A 24 -3.65 -3.63 16.33
CA PRO A 24 -2.26 -3.20 16.32
C PRO A 24 -1.96 -2.22 15.17
N TRP A 25 -2.99 -1.70 14.50
CA TRP A 25 -2.89 -0.85 13.31
C TRP A 25 -3.32 0.57 13.64
N ALA A 26 -2.71 1.54 12.94
CA ALA A 26 -3.13 2.93 13.07
C ALA A 26 -4.62 3.07 12.69
N PRO A 27 -5.41 3.86 13.43
CA PRO A 27 -6.83 4.01 13.18
C PRO A 27 -7.10 4.38 11.74
N ALA A 28 -8.19 3.83 11.22
CA ALA A 28 -8.65 4.04 9.86
C ALA A 28 -10.06 4.65 9.89
N PRO A 29 -10.35 5.63 9.02
CA PRO A 29 -11.69 6.18 8.89
C PRO A 29 -12.67 5.15 8.33
N GLN A 30 -13.95 5.37 8.58
CA GLN A 30 -15.01 4.68 7.86
C GLN A 30 -14.85 4.90 6.34
N ASN A 31 -15.28 3.91 5.54
CA ASN A 31 -15.16 3.91 4.07
C ASN A 31 -13.71 3.99 3.55
N THR A 32 -12.76 3.54 4.36
CA THR A 32 -11.41 3.27 3.86
C THR A 32 -11.17 1.77 3.79
N PHE A 33 -10.27 1.39 2.89
CA PHE A 33 -9.88 0.00 2.71
C PHE A 33 -8.41 -0.17 2.99
N ARG A 34 -8.02 -1.40 3.30
CA ARG A 34 -6.62 -1.78 3.28
C ARG A 34 -6.28 -2.31 1.90
N ALA A 35 -5.07 -2.00 1.46
CA ALA A 35 -4.51 -2.59 0.28
C ALA A 35 -3.09 -3.08 0.56
N LEU A 36 -2.60 -3.96 -0.31
CA LEU A 36 -1.19 -4.25 -0.47
C LEU A 36 -0.87 -4.24 -1.96
N ASN A 37 0.37 -3.93 -2.32
CA ASN A 37 0.85 -4.07 -3.69
C ASN A 37 2.10 -4.93 -3.75
N PHE A 38 2.25 -5.62 -4.88
CA PHE A 38 3.39 -6.48 -5.14
C PHE A 38 3.73 -6.54 -6.62
N ASP A 39 4.97 -6.89 -6.90
CA ASP A 39 5.46 -7.09 -8.26
C ASP A 39 5.43 -8.58 -8.63
N VAL A 40 4.93 -8.86 -9.83
CA VAL A 40 4.99 -10.19 -10.46
C VAL A 40 5.84 -10.08 -11.72
N ASP A 41 7.03 -10.66 -11.70
CA ASP A 41 7.85 -10.78 -12.91
C ASP A 41 7.42 -12.01 -13.72
N LEU A 42 7.17 -11.81 -15.00
CA LEU A 42 6.73 -12.81 -15.97
C LEU A 42 7.76 -12.94 -17.10
N ALA A 43 8.85 -13.68 -16.85
CA ALA A 43 9.96 -13.81 -17.79
C ALA A 43 9.59 -14.55 -19.10
N ALA A 44 8.50 -15.32 -19.11
CA ALA A 44 8.03 -15.98 -20.33
C ALA A 44 7.13 -15.07 -21.19
N VAL A 45 6.65 -13.96 -20.63
CA VAL A 45 5.66 -13.08 -21.28
C VAL A 45 6.35 -11.88 -21.88
N ARG A 46 6.26 -11.75 -23.19
CA ARG A 46 6.74 -10.57 -23.91
C ARG A 46 5.76 -9.40 -23.77
N ASN A 47 6.30 -8.18 -23.74
CA ASN A 47 5.48 -6.96 -23.62
C ASN A 47 4.42 -6.83 -24.72
N ASP A 48 4.75 -7.16 -25.97
CA ASP A 48 3.83 -7.12 -27.11
C ASP A 48 2.71 -8.17 -27.04
N ARG A 49 2.82 -9.14 -26.13
CA ARG A 49 1.81 -10.18 -25.89
C ARG A 49 0.93 -9.87 -24.69
N PHE A 50 1.34 -8.97 -23.79
CA PHE A 50 0.56 -8.59 -22.62
C PHE A 50 -0.46 -7.48 -22.94
N THR A 51 -1.31 -7.79 -23.92
CA THR A 51 -2.40 -6.93 -24.39
C THR A 51 -3.44 -6.71 -23.30
N GLU A 52 -4.38 -5.77 -23.51
CA GLU A 52 -5.49 -5.53 -22.59
C GLU A 52 -6.30 -6.80 -22.26
N ILE A 53 -6.52 -7.68 -23.25
CA ILE A 53 -7.21 -8.96 -23.04
C ILE A 53 -6.41 -9.87 -22.10
N GLU A 54 -5.07 -9.91 -22.25
CA GLU A 54 -4.22 -10.69 -21.36
C GLU A 54 -4.11 -10.06 -19.97
N GLN A 55 -4.12 -8.73 -19.86
CA GLN A 55 -4.22 -8.02 -18.58
C GLN A 55 -5.51 -8.35 -17.84
N GLN A 56 -6.65 -8.37 -18.54
CA GLN A 56 -7.95 -8.77 -17.97
C GLN A 56 -7.91 -10.23 -17.50
N ARG A 57 -7.32 -11.14 -18.30
CA ARG A 57 -7.16 -12.56 -17.91
C ARG A 57 -6.24 -12.74 -16.71
N PHE A 58 -5.16 -11.98 -16.65
CA PHE A 58 -4.22 -11.96 -15.53
C PHE A 58 -4.95 -11.55 -14.24
N VAL A 59 -5.67 -10.43 -14.25
CA VAL A 59 -6.45 -9.95 -13.10
C VAL A 59 -7.57 -10.94 -12.73
N ALA A 60 -8.28 -11.47 -13.72
CA ALA A 60 -9.35 -12.44 -13.49
C ALA A 60 -8.85 -13.73 -12.81
N ALA A 61 -7.60 -14.13 -13.06
CA ALA A 61 -7.01 -15.26 -12.34
C ALA A 61 -6.88 -14.98 -10.83
N PHE A 62 -6.42 -13.78 -10.44
CA PHE A 62 -6.36 -13.39 -9.03
C PHE A 62 -7.75 -13.26 -8.39
N ASN A 63 -8.67 -12.53 -9.03
CA ASN A 63 -10.03 -12.35 -8.51
C ASN A 63 -10.80 -13.68 -8.37
N LYS A 64 -10.47 -14.70 -9.16
CA LYS A 64 -11.04 -16.04 -9.03
C LYS A 64 -10.52 -16.81 -7.80
N SER A 65 -9.32 -16.52 -7.33
CA SER A 65 -8.64 -17.27 -6.27
C SER A 65 -8.83 -16.69 -4.87
N PHE A 66 -9.23 -15.42 -4.75
CA PHE A 66 -9.40 -14.75 -3.46
C PHE A 66 -10.75 -14.04 -3.40
N ASP A 67 -11.62 -14.56 -2.56
CA ASP A 67 -12.86 -13.87 -2.19
C ASP A 67 -12.54 -12.63 -1.33
N ASP A 68 -13.42 -11.63 -1.34
CA ASP A 68 -13.30 -10.37 -0.58
C ASP A 68 -12.06 -9.50 -0.91
N VAL A 69 -11.48 -9.67 -2.10
CA VAL A 69 -10.34 -8.87 -2.58
C VAL A 69 -10.54 -8.48 -4.03
N GLU A 70 -10.33 -7.20 -4.32
CA GLU A 70 -10.30 -6.67 -5.67
C GLU A 70 -8.85 -6.49 -6.11
N PHE A 71 -8.47 -7.17 -7.20
CA PHE A 71 -7.15 -7.02 -7.80
C PHE A 71 -7.18 -6.05 -8.98
N GLY A 72 -6.16 -5.22 -9.07
CA GLY A 72 -5.91 -4.31 -10.18
C GLY A 72 -4.45 -4.31 -10.61
N ILE A 73 -4.19 -3.95 -11.87
CA ILE A 73 -2.83 -3.67 -12.35
C ILE A 73 -2.59 -2.17 -12.17
N MET A 74 -1.61 -1.82 -11.35
CA MET A 74 -1.19 -0.42 -11.18
C MET A 74 -0.27 0.02 -12.32
N ASN A 75 0.65 -0.86 -12.73
CA ASN A 75 1.61 -0.56 -13.79
C ASN A 75 2.19 -1.84 -14.41
N VAL A 76 2.70 -1.70 -15.64
CA VAL A 76 3.45 -2.74 -16.35
C VAL A 76 4.78 -2.17 -16.78
N TYR A 77 5.88 -2.78 -16.34
CA TYR A 77 7.23 -2.41 -16.71
C TYR A 77 7.77 -3.42 -17.72
N THR A 78 8.38 -2.93 -18.80
CA THR A 78 9.14 -3.78 -19.71
C THR A 78 10.52 -4.04 -19.14
N GLU A 79 10.95 -5.29 -19.13
CA GLU A 79 12.25 -5.74 -18.66
C GLU A 79 12.97 -6.47 -19.80
N ASP A 80 14.29 -6.62 -19.71
CA ASP A 80 15.10 -7.26 -20.77
C ASP A 80 14.64 -8.68 -21.12
N GLN A 81 14.08 -9.40 -20.13
CA GLN A 81 13.65 -10.80 -20.26
C GLN A 81 12.14 -10.99 -20.12
N GLY A 82 11.31 -9.94 -20.24
CA GLY A 82 9.85 -10.09 -20.13
C GLY A 82 9.18 -8.84 -19.60
N ILE A 83 8.24 -9.01 -18.69
CA ILE A 83 7.54 -7.89 -18.04
C ILE A 83 7.52 -8.06 -16.52
N ARG A 84 7.40 -6.94 -15.82
CA ARG A 84 7.00 -6.88 -14.41
C ARG A 84 5.65 -6.20 -14.30
N VAL A 85 4.70 -6.87 -13.66
CA VAL A 85 3.36 -6.34 -13.42
C VAL A 85 3.27 -5.94 -11.96
N ARG A 86 2.99 -4.66 -11.67
CA ARG A 86 2.65 -4.22 -10.33
C ARG A 86 1.17 -4.39 -10.09
N VAL A 87 0.85 -5.23 -9.12
CA VAL A 87 -0.52 -5.61 -8.76
C VAL A 87 -0.88 -4.95 -7.44
N GLU A 88 -2.06 -4.36 -7.36
CA GLU A 88 -2.68 -3.93 -6.11
C GLU A 88 -3.82 -4.88 -5.75
N ALA A 89 -3.90 -5.24 -4.49
CA ALA A 89 -4.96 -6.03 -3.91
C ALA A 89 -5.66 -5.20 -2.84
N VAL A 90 -6.87 -4.74 -3.12
CA VAL A 90 -7.71 -3.95 -2.21
C VAL A 90 -8.66 -4.90 -1.49
N MET A 91 -8.59 -4.97 -0.17
CA MET A 91 -9.50 -5.80 0.61
C MET A 91 -10.88 -5.13 0.68
N SER A 92 -11.94 -5.87 0.33
CA SER A 92 -13.30 -5.34 0.24
C SER A 92 -13.95 -5.06 1.60
N LYS A 93 -13.35 -5.55 2.70
CA LYS A 93 -13.82 -5.28 4.06
C LYS A 93 -13.24 -3.98 4.59
N ASP A 94 -13.96 -3.39 5.55
CA ASP A 94 -13.50 -2.24 6.32
C ASP A 94 -12.04 -2.42 6.77
N SER A 95 -11.29 -1.33 6.61
CA SER A 95 -9.95 -1.08 7.13
C SER A 95 -9.63 -1.41 8.61
N GLY A 96 -10.62 -1.80 9.42
CA GLY A 96 -10.53 -2.30 10.81
C GLY A 96 -9.66 -3.55 10.97
N SER A 97 -10.15 -4.63 11.60
CA SER A 97 -9.37 -5.88 11.73
C SER A 97 -9.75 -6.97 10.73
N GLU A 98 -10.88 -6.81 10.03
CA GLU A 98 -11.47 -7.87 9.20
C GLU A 98 -10.68 -8.15 7.92
N TRP A 99 -9.99 -7.13 7.37
CA TRP A 99 -9.14 -7.27 6.20
C TRP A 99 -8.00 -8.29 6.40
N VAL A 100 -7.59 -8.56 7.64
CA VAL A 100 -6.50 -9.50 7.96
C VAL A 100 -6.82 -10.91 7.45
N ALA A 101 -8.10 -11.32 7.52
CA ALA A 101 -8.54 -12.62 7.02
C ALA A 101 -8.38 -12.73 5.49
N ALA A 102 -8.67 -11.65 4.76
CA ALA A 102 -8.52 -11.58 3.31
C ALA A 102 -7.04 -11.46 2.89
N ALA A 103 -6.22 -10.73 3.65
CA ALA A 103 -4.80 -10.55 3.34
C ALA A 103 -3.95 -11.81 3.57
N ARG A 104 -4.28 -12.61 4.60
CA ARG A 104 -3.51 -13.80 4.97
C ARG A 104 -3.28 -14.80 3.81
N PRO A 105 -4.30 -15.25 3.06
CA PRO A 105 -4.07 -16.18 1.93
C PRO A 105 -3.20 -15.56 0.83
N ILE A 106 -3.28 -14.25 0.59
CA ILE A 106 -2.42 -13.56 -0.39
C ILE A 106 -0.96 -13.63 0.06
N TYR A 107 -0.66 -13.24 1.31
CA TYR A 107 0.70 -13.39 1.84
C TYR A 107 1.16 -14.85 1.87
N GLY A 108 0.25 -15.79 2.09
CA GLY A 108 0.52 -17.24 2.00
C GLY A 108 1.06 -17.63 0.62
N MET A 109 0.38 -17.22 -0.45
CA MET A 109 0.84 -17.42 -1.82
C MET A 109 2.19 -16.71 -2.06
N LEU A 110 2.26 -15.40 -1.78
CA LEU A 110 3.44 -14.59 -2.05
C LEU A 110 4.69 -15.08 -1.30
N ARG A 111 4.52 -15.71 -0.13
CA ARG A 111 5.63 -16.25 0.69
C ARG A 111 6.51 -17.23 -0.08
N ASN A 112 5.94 -17.98 -1.02
CA ASN A 112 6.65 -18.96 -1.82
C ASN A 112 7.46 -18.33 -2.96
N GLY A 113 7.39 -17.01 -3.14
CA GLY A 113 8.16 -16.30 -4.15
C GLY A 113 7.63 -16.44 -5.58
N THR A 114 6.45 -17.05 -5.74
CA THR A 114 5.78 -17.25 -7.04
C THR A 114 4.28 -17.04 -6.86
N CYS A 115 3.57 -16.82 -7.96
CA CYS A 115 2.10 -16.80 -7.99
C CYS A 115 1.55 -18.07 -8.65
N ALA A 116 2.26 -19.21 -8.57
CA ALA A 116 1.88 -20.44 -9.28
C ALA A 116 0.53 -21.04 -8.80
N ASP A 117 0.08 -20.71 -7.59
CA ASP A 117 -1.24 -21.10 -7.07
C ASP A 117 -2.40 -20.40 -7.81
N VAL A 118 -2.11 -19.31 -8.53
CA VAL A 118 -3.09 -18.44 -9.18
C VAL A 118 -2.86 -18.37 -10.69
N LEU A 119 -1.60 -18.26 -11.10
CA LEU A 119 -1.19 -18.13 -12.48
C LEU A 119 -0.72 -19.48 -13.01
N ASP A 120 -1.49 -20.08 -13.93
CA ASP A 120 -1.12 -21.33 -14.60
C ASP A 120 0.22 -21.17 -15.34
N THR A 121 1.21 -21.94 -14.91
CA THR A 121 2.56 -21.98 -15.49
C THR A 121 2.59 -22.31 -16.99
N ARG A 122 1.56 -22.97 -17.54
CA ARG A 122 1.45 -23.25 -18.98
C ARG A 122 1.10 -22.00 -19.80
N VAL A 123 0.42 -21.03 -19.17
CA VAL A 123 -0.01 -19.78 -19.81
C VAL A 123 1.00 -18.68 -19.54
N TRP A 124 1.42 -18.53 -18.28
CA TRP A 124 2.21 -17.38 -17.82
C TRP A 124 3.70 -17.70 -17.64
N GLY A 125 4.10 -18.97 -17.75
CA GLY A 125 5.42 -19.43 -17.32
C GLY A 125 5.57 -19.42 -15.79
N LEU A 126 6.80 -19.63 -15.31
CA LEU A 126 7.09 -19.45 -13.89
C LEU A 126 7.08 -17.96 -13.54
N SER A 127 6.13 -17.56 -12.69
CA SER A 127 6.07 -16.21 -12.12
C SER A 127 7.05 -16.07 -10.95
N SER A 128 7.62 -14.88 -10.80
CA SER A 128 8.49 -14.52 -9.68
C SER A 128 7.89 -13.34 -8.92
N VAL A 129 7.87 -13.40 -7.60
CA VAL A 129 7.42 -12.29 -6.75
C VAL A 129 8.61 -11.40 -6.43
N GLY A 130 8.47 -10.11 -6.75
CA GLY A 130 9.47 -9.06 -6.52
C GLY A 130 9.24 -8.30 -5.23
N GLN A 131 9.02 -6.99 -5.33
CA GLN A 131 8.66 -6.16 -4.18
C GLN A 131 7.28 -6.57 -3.64
N VAL A 132 7.09 -6.54 -2.32
CA VAL A 132 5.80 -6.71 -1.66
C VAL A 132 5.68 -5.66 -0.57
N THR A 133 4.58 -4.92 -0.54
CA THR A 133 4.30 -4.00 0.58
C THR A 133 3.67 -4.74 1.73
N LEU A 134 3.84 -4.16 2.92
CA LEU A 134 2.91 -4.39 4.00
C LEU A 134 1.61 -3.59 3.77
N PRO A 135 0.52 -3.91 4.50
CA PRO A 135 -0.78 -3.29 4.27
C PRO A 135 -0.76 -1.78 4.51
N TYR A 136 -1.41 -1.02 3.64
CA TYR A 136 -1.57 0.44 3.71
C TYR A 136 -3.04 0.84 3.51
N LEU A 137 -3.38 2.10 3.78
CA LEU A 137 -4.72 2.63 3.54
C LEU A 137 -4.88 3.18 2.13
N VAL A 138 -6.02 2.86 1.53
CA VAL A 138 -6.51 3.49 0.30
C VAL A 138 -7.83 4.20 0.57
N PHE A 139 -8.02 5.32 -0.14
CA PHE A 139 -9.21 6.16 -0.06
C PHE A 139 -9.88 6.13 -1.44
N PRO A 140 -11.06 5.50 -1.59
CA PRO A 140 -11.72 5.37 -2.89
C PRO A 140 -12.15 6.73 -3.46
N ASP A 141 -12.56 7.67 -2.60
CA ASP A 141 -13.36 8.84 -3.03
C ASP A 141 -12.85 10.20 -2.51
N SER A 142 -11.66 10.31 -1.91
CA SER A 142 -11.23 11.56 -1.27
C SER A 142 -9.89 12.11 -1.75
N ASP A 143 -9.92 13.30 -2.34
CA ASP A 143 -8.74 14.14 -2.58
C ASP A 143 -8.16 14.74 -1.27
N SER A 144 -8.93 14.71 -0.18
CA SER A 144 -8.55 15.25 1.13
C SER A 144 -8.28 14.14 2.15
N SER A 145 -7.19 14.28 2.91
CA SER A 145 -6.89 13.36 3.99
C SER A 145 -7.86 13.58 5.17
N PRO A 146 -8.54 12.54 5.67
CA PRO A 146 -9.45 12.66 6.81
C PRO A 146 -8.72 12.78 8.16
N PHE A 147 -7.39 12.87 8.15
CA PHE A 147 -6.58 12.90 9.36
C PHE A 147 -6.26 14.32 9.81
N VAL A 148 -6.12 14.50 11.12
CA VAL A 148 -5.60 15.74 11.72
C VAL A 148 -4.19 16.00 11.18
N GLN A 149 -3.92 17.24 10.78
CA GLN A 149 -2.62 17.64 10.27
C GLN A 149 -1.49 17.28 11.26
N GLY A 150 -0.44 16.62 10.77
CA GLY A 150 0.70 16.18 11.60
C GLY A 150 0.42 14.94 12.45
N LYS A 151 -0.77 14.33 12.34
CA LYS A 151 -1.13 13.08 13.02
C LYS A 151 -1.30 11.89 12.07
N THR A 152 -1.13 12.11 10.77
CA THR A 152 -1.08 11.04 9.77
C THR A 152 0.18 10.19 10.00
N VAL A 153 -0.02 8.88 10.11
CA VAL A 153 1.05 7.90 10.16
C VAL A 153 1.34 7.44 8.74
N TYR A 154 2.57 7.67 8.30
CA TYR A 154 3.10 7.21 7.02
C TYR A 154 3.99 5.99 7.22
N GLY A 155 4.16 5.21 6.16
CA GLY A 155 4.96 3.99 6.10
C GLY A 155 5.88 3.99 4.89
N LEU A 156 7.19 3.94 5.11
CA LEU A 156 8.17 3.64 4.07
C LEU A 156 8.19 2.12 3.85
N MET A 157 7.82 1.69 2.65
CA MET A 157 7.91 0.31 2.18
C MET A 157 9.16 0.15 1.32
N LEU A 158 10.02 -0.79 1.67
CA LEU A 158 11.17 -1.18 0.87
C LEU A 158 11.38 -2.70 0.91
N SER A 159 11.87 -3.28 -0.18
CA SER A 159 12.16 -4.71 -0.27
C SER A 159 13.65 -4.92 -0.57
N LEU A 160 14.31 -5.70 0.28
CA LEU A 160 15.72 -6.03 0.21
C LEU A 160 15.88 -7.48 -0.23
N ARG A 161 16.52 -7.72 -1.36
CA ARG A 161 16.98 -9.06 -1.74
C ARG A 161 18.34 -9.33 -1.10
N LEU A 162 18.42 -10.41 -0.36
CA LEU A 162 19.61 -10.94 0.28
C LEU A 162 20.12 -12.12 -0.57
N HIS A 163 21.13 -11.88 -1.42
CA HIS A 163 21.47 -12.80 -2.52
C HIS A 163 22.01 -14.15 -2.07
N GLU A 164 22.82 -14.17 -1.02
CA GLU A 164 23.50 -15.36 -0.51
C GLU A 164 22.72 -16.04 0.63
N HIS A 165 21.52 -15.55 0.93
CA HIS A 165 20.69 -16.02 2.04
C HIS A 165 19.36 -16.56 1.56
N ASN A 166 18.72 -17.36 2.40
CA ASN A 166 17.45 -18.01 2.09
C ASN A 166 16.43 -17.85 3.23
N MET A 167 15.25 -18.45 3.04
CA MET A 167 14.15 -18.35 4.00
C MET A 167 14.46 -18.91 5.38
N THR A 168 15.34 -19.91 5.52
CA THR A 168 15.70 -20.49 6.84
C THR A 168 16.70 -19.63 7.58
N TRP A 169 17.64 -18.99 6.86
CA TRP A 169 18.61 -18.06 7.44
C TRP A 169 17.95 -16.82 8.04
N LEU A 170 16.94 -16.25 7.36
CA LEU A 170 16.31 -15.00 7.78
C LEU A 170 15.32 -15.19 8.94
N THR A 171 15.82 -15.50 10.13
CA THR A 171 15.00 -15.66 11.35
C THR A 171 14.42 -14.32 11.84
N GLU A 172 13.52 -14.36 12.84
CA GLU A 172 13.03 -13.13 13.50
C GLU A 172 14.17 -12.31 14.10
N ALA A 173 15.14 -12.96 14.76
CA ALA A 173 16.29 -12.29 15.35
C ALA A 173 17.14 -11.60 14.28
N THR A 174 17.40 -12.28 13.16
CA THR A 174 18.14 -11.73 12.03
C THR A 174 17.38 -10.55 11.40
N ALA A 175 16.05 -10.65 11.24
CA ALA A 175 15.24 -9.56 10.72
C ALA A 175 15.27 -8.31 11.62
N GLN A 176 15.27 -8.47 12.94
CA GLN A 176 15.44 -7.35 13.88
C GLN A 176 16.82 -6.70 13.76
N GLN A 177 17.86 -7.49 13.48
CA GLN A 177 19.20 -6.95 13.22
C GLN A 177 19.24 -6.14 11.91
N VAL A 178 18.53 -6.56 10.86
CA VAL A 178 18.42 -5.76 9.61
C VAL A 178 17.80 -4.39 9.87
N LEU A 179 16.79 -4.33 10.74
CA LEU A 179 16.09 -3.08 11.06
C LEU A 179 16.89 -2.13 11.93
N ARG A 180 17.85 -2.62 12.70
CA ARG A 180 18.63 -1.83 13.67
C ARG A 180 19.27 -0.58 13.06
N PRO A 181 20.08 -0.66 11.99
CA PRO A 181 20.74 0.52 11.41
C PRO A 181 19.71 1.53 10.86
N LEU A 182 18.54 1.08 10.42
CA LEU A 182 17.46 1.97 9.97
C LEU A 182 16.84 2.73 11.16
N ARG A 183 16.60 2.06 12.29
CA ARG A 183 16.08 2.67 13.53
C ARG A 183 16.99 3.76 14.08
N GLU A 184 18.29 3.67 13.81
CA GLU A 184 19.30 4.65 14.24
C GLU A 184 19.29 5.94 13.40
N LEU A 185 18.58 5.98 12.24
CA LEU A 185 18.48 7.17 11.39
C LEU A 185 17.57 8.28 11.96
N GLY A 186 16.91 8.05 13.09
CA GLY A 186 16.06 9.02 13.79
C GLY A 186 14.70 9.27 13.11
N GLY A 187 13.75 9.84 13.84
CA GLY A 187 12.42 10.20 13.31
C GLY A 187 11.45 9.04 13.07
N LEU A 188 11.92 7.79 13.19
CA LEU A 188 11.10 6.59 13.04
C LEU A 188 10.35 6.25 14.34
N MET A 189 9.12 5.79 14.21
CA MET A 189 8.29 5.33 15.32
C MET A 189 8.38 3.82 15.50
N THR A 190 8.20 3.07 14.42
CA THR A 190 8.28 1.60 14.42
C THR A 190 8.85 1.09 13.10
N GLY A 191 9.30 -0.17 13.13
CA GLY A 191 9.79 -0.91 11.99
C GLY A 191 9.30 -2.36 12.04
N ASN A 192 8.65 -2.80 10.98
CA ASN A 192 8.14 -4.16 10.78
C ASN A 192 8.83 -4.82 9.58
N THR A 193 8.84 -6.14 9.58
CA THR A 193 9.43 -6.95 8.53
C THR A 193 8.56 -8.13 8.15
N TRP A 194 8.57 -8.45 6.87
CA TRP A 194 8.07 -9.69 6.30
C TRP A 194 9.10 -10.30 5.36
N LYS A 195 8.96 -11.59 5.04
CA LYS A 195 9.85 -12.23 4.08
C LYS A 195 9.13 -13.21 3.17
N HIS A 196 9.67 -13.34 1.97
CA HIS A 196 9.30 -14.38 1.01
C HIS A 196 10.54 -14.90 0.28
N ALA A 197 10.40 -16.09 -0.31
CA ALA A 197 11.41 -16.59 -1.22
C ALA A 197 11.51 -15.69 -2.46
N TYR A 198 12.70 -15.61 -3.03
CA TYR A 198 12.94 -14.97 -4.32
C TYR A 198 13.34 -16.05 -5.32
N VAL A 199 12.38 -16.45 -6.16
CA VAL A 199 12.54 -17.55 -7.12
C VAL A 199 12.64 -16.95 -8.52
N ARG A 200 13.83 -16.93 -9.11
CA ARG A 200 14.03 -16.43 -10.48
C ARG A 200 15.08 -17.28 -11.21
N PRO A 201 14.69 -18.25 -12.05
CA PRO A 201 15.65 -19.01 -12.85
C PRO A 201 16.47 -18.09 -13.76
N PRO A 202 17.75 -18.43 -14.01
CA PRO A 202 18.51 -19.56 -13.46
C PRO A 202 19.18 -19.24 -12.11
N ALA A 203 18.86 -18.12 -11.48
CA ALA A 203 19.49 -17.74 -10.21
C ALA A 203 19.09 -18.70 -9.09
N ALA A 204 20.02 -18.95 -8.18
CA ALA A 204 19.73 -19.68 -6.96
C ALA A 204 18.64 -18.95 -6.15
N ASP A 205 17.81 -19.74 -5.46
CA ASP A 205 16.80 -19.23 -4.57
C ASP A 205 17.45 -18.35 -3.51
N SER A 206 16.91 -17.15 -3.36
CA SER A 206 17.33 -16.19 -2.33
C SER A 206 16.14 -15.77 -1.49
N VAL A 207 16.32 -14.84 -0.55
CA VAL A 207 15.22 -14.32 0.28
C VAL A 207 15.06 -12.82 0.07
N VAL A 208 13.80 -12.38 0.00
CA VAL A 208 13.44 -10.97 0.08
C VAL A 208 12.94 -10.66 1.47
N LEU A 209 13.44 -9.57 2.04
CA LEU A 209 12.93 -8.96 3.25
C LEU A 209 12.18 -7.68 2.88
N CYS A 210 10.88 -7.65 3.15
CA CYS A 210 10.04 -6.47 3.02
C CYS A 210 10.02 -5.73 4.36
N VAL A 211 10.41 -4.48 4.35
CA VAL A 211 10.53 -3.61 5.52
C VAL A 211 9.48 -2.52 5.42
N GLN A 212 8.75 -2.29 6.51
CA GLN A 212 7.91 -1.11 6.71
C GLN A 212 8.45 -0.31 7.89
N LEU A 213 8.86 0.93 7.65
CA LEU A 213 9.20 1.89 8.70
C LEU A 213 8.12 2.95 8.80
N SER A 214 7.71 3.36 9.99
CA SER A 214 6.66 4.38 10.13
C SER A 214 7.13 5.66 10.79
N SER A 215 6.46 6.76 10.45
CA SER A 215 6.65 8.08 11.05
C SER A 215 5.45 8.99 10.78
N TYR A 216 5.35 10.09 11.54
CA TYR A 216 4.43 11.19 11.25
C TYR A 216 4.93 12.13 10.13
N SER A 217 6.14 11.91 9.58
CA SER A 217 6.74 12.77 8.56
C SER A 217 7.07 12.00 7.28
N GLN A 218 6.25 12.21 6.24
CA GLN A 218 6.50 11.65 4.90
C GLN A 218 7.84 12.11 4.29
N PRO A 219 8.25 13.40 4.34
CA PRO A 219 9.55 13.82 3.82
C PRO A 219 10.73 13.16 4.53
N MET A 220 10.63 12.96 5.84
CA MET A 220 11.68 12.27 6.60
C MET A 220 11.79 10.80 6.20
N LEU A 221 10.65 10.10 6.03
CA LEU A 221 10.66 8.72 5.51
C LEU A 221 11.28 8.62 4.12
N ALA A 222 10.99 9.58 3.23
CA ALA A 222 11.63 9.63 1.92
C ALA A 222 13.16 9.81 2.04
N ALA A 223 13.62 10.69 2.93
CA ALA A 223 15.05 10.88 3.21
C ALA A 223 15.70 9.61 3.80
N VAL A 224 15.01 8.89 4.68
CA VAL A 224 15.47 7.59 5.21
C VAL A 224 15.59 6.56 4.08
N GLY A 225 14.62 6.49 3.18
CA GLY A 225 14.67 5.60 2.01
C GLY A 225 15.87 5.91 1.11
N GLN A 226 16.08 7.19 0.78
CA GLN A 226 17.22 7.63 -0.02
C GLN A 226 18.56 7.34 0.69
N ARG A 227 18.63 7.56 2.00
CA ARG A 227 19.82 7.25 2.80
C ARG A 227 20.10 5.74 2.80
N ALA A 228 19.06 4.92 2.93
CA ALA A 228 19.20 3.47 2.90
C ALA A 228 19.77 2.97 1.57
N GLN A 229 19.31 3.55 0.45
CA GLN A 229 19.83 3.21 -0.89
C GLN A 229 21.27 3.66 -1.08
N THR A 230 21.62 4.88 -0.66
CA THR A 230 22.96 5.46 -0.88
C THR A 230 24.02 4.95 0.09
N ALA A 231 23.62 4.46 1.26
CA ALA A 231 24.52 3.97 2.31
C ALA A 231 24.39 2.46 2.56
N VAL A 232 23.93 1.68 1.59
CA VAL A 232 23.63 0.24 1.75
C VAL A 232 24.78 -0.54 2.40
N GLN A 233 26.02 -0.35 1.95
CA GLN A 233 27.20 -1.05 2.47
C GLN A 233 27.60 -0.60 3.89
N SER A 234 27.24 0.62 4.28
CA SER A 234 27.49 1.11 5.63
C SER A 234 26.42 0.65 6.61
N LEU A 235 25.18 0.46 6.14
CA LEU A 235 24.07 -0.03 6.97
C LEU A 235 24.12 -1.55 7.11
N TRP A 236 24.50 -2.24 6.04
CA TRP A 236 24.60 -3.69 5.97
C TRP A 236 25.91 -4.07 5.25
N PRO A 237 27.01 -4.19 6.00
CA PRO A 237 28.30 -4.57 5.45
C PRO A 237 28.24 -5.95 4.77
N ILE A 238 28.93 -6.09 3.63
CA ILE A 238 28.91 -7.31 2.82
C ILE A 238 29.45 -8.53 3.56
N GLU A 239 30.41 -8.33 4.48
CA GLU A 239 31.00 -9.38 5.31
C GLU A 239 29.99 -10.03 6.26
N ASP A 240 29.00 -9.27 6.73
CA ASP A 240 28.00 -9.72 7.68
C ASP A 240 26.72 -10.18 6.97
N TRP A 241 26.34 -9.50 5.89
CA TRP A 241 25.03 -9.61 5.26
C TRP A 241 25.05 -10.19 3.84
N GLY A 242 26.22 -10.39 3.25
CA GLY A 242 26.32 -10.70 1.83
C GLY A 242 25.87 -9.52 0.95
N ARG A 243 25.67 -9.78 -0.33
CA ARG A 243 25.19 -8.78 -1.27
C ARG A 243 23.71 -8.50 -1.01
N ILE A 244 23.40 -7.24 -0.75
CA ILE A 244 22.03 -6.72 -0.68
C ILE A 244 21.74 -5.89 -1.92
N THR A 245 20.57 -6.10 -2.52
CA THR A 245 20.02 -5.19 -3.54
C THR A 245 18.62 -4.78 -3.17
N PHE A 246 18.31 -3.48 -3.35
CA PHE A 246 16.94 -3.00 -3.29
C PHE A 246 16.18 -3.50 -4.52
N LEU A 247 15.01 -4.08 -4.28
CA LEU A 247 14.04 -4.28 -5.35
C LEU A 247 13.37 -2.92 -5.67
N PRO A 248 12.99 -2.70 -6.94
CA PRO A 248 12.36 -1.45 -7.33
C PRO A 248 11.01 -1.24 -6.61
N GLY A 249 10.59 0.02 -6.49
CA GLY A 249 9.31 0.37 -5.89
C GLY A 249 9.34 0.73 -4.41
N ILE A 250 10.43 1.33 -3.94
CA ILE A 250 10.40 2.03 -2.65
C ILE A 250 9.31 3.10 -2.68
N GLN A 251 8.46 3.12 -1.67
CA GLN A 251 7.29 4.02 -1.62
C GLN A 251 6.98 4.43 -0.19
N VAL A 252 6.43 5.63 -0.03
CA VAL A 252 5.90 6.11 1.24
C VAL A 252 4.38 6.17 1.13
N LEU A 253 3.69 5.37 1.93
CA LEU A 253 2.24 5.16 1.88
C LEU A 253 1.59 5.56 3.19
N THR A 254 0.30 5.89 3.16
CA THR A 254 -0.45 6.22 4.37
C THR A 254 -0.85 4.94 5.10
N LEU A 255 -0.56 4.87 6.40
CA LEU A 255 -0.91 3.71 7.24
C LEU A 255 -2.13 3.97 8.12
N GLY A 256 -2.50 5.24 8.35
CA GLY A 256 -3.57 5.64 9.26
C GLY A 256 -3.29 6.99 9.88
N GLY A 257 -4.00 7.32 10.95
CA GLY A 257 -3.79 8.57 11.68
C GLY A 257 -4.89 8.87 12.67
N GLU A 258 -4.73 9.98 13.37
CA GLU A 258 -5.81 10.54 14.20
C GLU A 258 -6.87 11.16 13.29
N LEU A 259 -8.12 10.71 13.39
CA LEU A 259 -9.22 11.24 12.61
C LEU A 259 -9.53 12.67 13.06
N ALA A 260 -9.76 13.57 12.11
CA ALA A 260 -10.38 14.84 12.44
C ALA A 260 -11.76 14.54 13.04
N SER A 261 -12.06 15.08 14.22
CA SER A 261 -13.40 15.03 14.77
C SER A 261 -14.37 15.52 13.70
N ALA A 262 -15.47 14.79 13.47
CA ALA A 262 -16.54 15.30 12.64
C ALA A 262 -16.86 16.73 13.14
N PRO A 263 -17.04 17.72 12.24
CA PRO A 263 -17.49 19.03 12.67
C PRO A 263 -18.71 18.78 13.55
N ASN A 264 -18.66 19.29 14.78
CA ASN A 264 -19.75 19.09 15.73
C ASN A 264 -20.97 19.74 15.08
N VAL A 265 -21.81 18.92 14.44
CA VAL A 265 -23.07 19.40 13.89
C VAL A 265 -23.86 19.66 15.16
N ASP A 266 -23.88 20.92 15.60
CA ASP A 266 -24.78 21.33 16.67
C ASP A 266 -26.12 20.69 16.34
N PRO A 267 -26.69 19.88 17.25
CA PRO A 267 -27.93 19.17 16.97
C PRO A 267 -28.87 20.23 16.44
N VAL A 268 -29.31 20.05 15.18
CA VAL A 268 -30.27 20.95 14.56
C VAL A 268 -31.36 21.09 15.60
N GLN A 269 -31.48 22.27 16.21
CA GLN A 269 -32.60 22.53 17.07
C GLN A 269 -33.78 22.35 16.12
N GLU A 270 -34.46 21.20 16.22
CA GLU A 270 -35.78 21.02 15.64
C GLU A 270 -36.56 22.20 16.19
N LYS A 271 -36.69 23.23 15.35
CA LYS A 271 -37.58 24.34 15.61
C LYS A 271 -38.93 23.65 15.73
N PRO A 272 -39.56 23.63 16.91
CA PRO A 272 -40.82 22.92 17.07
C PRO A 272 -41.77 23.44 16.01
N ASP A 273 -42.35 22.51 15.24
CA ASP A 273 -43.25 22.82 14.14
C ASP A 273 -44.24 23.89 14.60
N LEU A 274 -44.11 25.08 14.01
CA LEU A 274 -45.15 26.08 14.11
C LEU A 274 -46.37 25.47 13.42
N VAL A 275 -47.35 25.07 14.23
CA VAL A 275 -48.72 24.74 13.80
C VAL A 275 -49.14 25.76 12.74
N ALA A 276 -49.42 25.26 11.54
CA ALA A 276 -49.80 26.07 10.39
C ALA A 276 -50.98 26.98 10.71
N GLN A 277 -50.79 28.30 10.58
CA GLN A 277 -51.90 29.22 10.36
C GLN A 277 -52.26 29.20 8.86
N PRO A 278 -53.55 29.14 8.50
CA PRO A 278 -53.98 29.20 7.11
C PRO A 278 -53.93 30.65 6.61
N GLY A 279 -53.34 30.82 5.43
CA GLY A 279 -53.51 32.02 4.60
C GLY A 279 -52.30 32.95 4.54
N VAL A 280 -51.39 32.68 3.61
CA VAL A 280 -50.63 33.75 2.94
C VAL A 280 -50.57 33.43 1.45
N GLU A 281 -51.02 34.41 0.70
CA GLU A 281 -51.18 34.55 -0.74
C GLU A 281 -49.85 34.35 -1.50
N GLU A 282 -49.89 33.60 -2.61
CA GLU A 282 -48.75 33.39 -3.52
C GLU A 282 -48.27 34.72 -4.10
N LEU A 283 -47.00 35.06 -3.83
CA LEU A 283 -46.29 36.11 -4.57
C LEU A 283 -45.68 35.54 -5.86
N PRO A 284 -45.83 36.22 -7.00
CA PRO A 284 -45.27 35.74 -8.27
C PRO A 284 -43.74 35.85 -8.29
N TRP A 285 -43.11 34.83 -8.85
CA TRP A 285 -41.66 34.75 -9.08
C TRP A 285 -41.15 35.90 -9.96
N PRO A 286 -39.95 36.45 -9.68
CA PRO A 286 -39.33 37.40 -10.59
C PRO A 286 -38.87 36.69 -11.89
N PRO A 287 -38.87 37.38 -13.04
CA PRO A 287 -38.42 36.80 -14.29
C PRO A 287 -36.93 36.45 -14.24
N MET A 288 -36.59 35.24 -14.67
CA MET A 288 -35.20 34.80 -14.83
C MET A 288 -34.47 35.71 -15.82
N GLN A 289 -33.44 36.42 -15.33
CA GLN A 289 -32.47 37.08 -16.20
C GLN A 289 -31.55 36.02 -16.80
N ALA A 290 -31.48 35.97 -18.13
CA ALA A 290 -30.57 35.12 -18.87
C ALA A 290 -29.11 35.51 -18.54
N LEU A 291 -28.35 34.54 -18.02
CA LEU A 291 -26.91 34.67 -17.86
C LEU A 291 -26.27 34.76 -19.25
N GLY A 292 -25.56 35.87 -19.50
CA GLY A 292 -24.82 36.09 -20.74
C GLY A 292 -23.65 35.10 -20.90
N PRO A 293 -23.14 34.92 -22.13
CA PRO A 293 -22.07 33.96 -22.42
C PRO A 293 -20.78 34.31 -21.68
N ILE A 294 -20.20 33.30 -21.04
CA ILE A 294 -18.90 33.37 -20.37
C ILE A 294 -17.82 33.50 -21.45
N ALA A 295 -17.03 34.58 -21.38
CA ALA A 295 -15.91 34.80 -22.29
C ALA A 295 -14.83 33.72 -22.12
N ALA A 296 -14.35 33.18 -23.24
CA ALA A 296 -13.26 32.21 -23.25
C ALA A 296 -11.95 32.85 -22.73
N PRO A 297 -11.13 32.09 -21.98
CA PRO A 297 -9.84 32.58 -21.48
C PRO A 297 -8.86 32.82 -22.64
N ALA A 298 -8.07 33.89 -22.51
CA ALA A 298 -7.05 34.27 -23.48
C ALA A 298 -5.92 33.23 -23.55
N PRO A 299 -5.33 32.98 -24.73
CA PRO A 299 -4.23 32.04 -24.89
C PRO A 299 -2.95 32.55 -24.21
N ALA A 300 -2.20 31.62 -23.62
CA ALA A 300 -0.92 31.89 -22.98
C ALA A 300 0.13 32.37 -23.99
N PRO A 301 1.03 33.29 -23.59
CA PRO A 301 2.10 33.76 -24.45
C PRO A 301 3.08 32.63 -24.78
N ALA A 302 3.55 32.62 -26.03
CA ALA A 302 4.54 31.67 -26.51
C ALA A 302 5.90 31.88 -25.80
N PRO A 303 6.67 30.81 -25.56
CA PRO A 303 8.01 30.93 -25.00
C PRO A 303 8.96 31.61 -25.99
N ASP A 304 9.72 32.59 -25.47
CA ASP A 304 10.75 33.30 -26.22
C ASP A 304 11.82 32.34 -26.75
N ALA A 305 12.21 32.54 -28.01
CA ALA A 305 13.20 31.76 -28.75
C ALA A 305 14.64 32.23 -28.50
#